data_AF-M6G2K1-F1
#
_entry.id   AF-M6G2K1-F1
#
_cell.length_a   1.000
_cell.length_b   1.000
_cell.length_c   1.000
_cell.angle_alpha   90.00
_cell.angle_beta   90.00
_cell.angle_gamma   90.00
#
_symmetry.space_group_name_H-M   'P 1'
#
loop_
_entity.id
_entity.type
_entity.pdbx_description
1 polymer ?
#
loop_
_entity_poly.entity_id
_entity_poly.type
_entity_poly.pdbx_seq_one_letter_code
_entity_poly.pdbx_strand_id
1 'polypeptide(L)'
;MNFLEFSIKVLKETNRPLTPIEIWETGKEKGYDIQVSSKGKTPWQTIAARIYVDLRDNPNSPFIKLKLRPTKFFLKELMSKDLEKRILSDEENSTLTDKKELKFSEKELHKYLSYYLYNYHFIYSKTIFHQNSNKKISLNGYIPTLLEYIFLSPIGKTR
;
A
#
# COMPACT_ATOMS: atom_id res chain seq x y z
N MET A 1 -2.79 21.66 -23.02
CA MET A 1 -2.89 20.19 -23.08
C MET A 1 -3.62 19.69 -21.85
N ASN A 2 -4.56 18.74 -21.99
CA ASN A 2 -5.26 18.16 -20.82
C ASN A 2 -4.41 17.03 -20.17
N PHE A 3 -4.69 16.66 -18.92
CA PHE A 3 -3.98 15.57 -18.23
C PHE A 3 -4.12 14.21 -18.93
N LEU A 4 -5.27 13.94 -19.56
CA LEU A 4 -5.48 12.72 -20.35
C LEU A 4 -4.60 12.72 -21.60
N GLU A 5 -4.59 13.82 -22.35
CA GLU A 5 -3.80 13.99 -23.56
C GLU A 5 -2.28 13.91 -23.27
N PHE A 6 -1.85 14.54 -22.16
CA PHE A 6 -0.50 14.41 -21.63
C PHE A 6 -0.12 12.94 -21.39
N SER A 7 -1.01 12.20 -20.72
CA SER A 7 -0.76 10.79 -20.39
C SER A 7 -0.69 9.92 -21.64
N ILE A 8 -1.56 10.15 -22.63
CA ILE A 8 -1.53 9.46 -23.93
C ILE A 8 -0.20 9.73 -24.62
N LYS A 9 0.24 10.98 -24.68
CA LYS A 9 1.49 11.35 -25.36
C LYS A 9 2.70 10.68 -24.72
N VAL A 10 2.81 10.72 -23.38
CA VAL A 10 3.91 10.08 -22.64
C VAL A 10 3.91 8.56 -22.84
N LEU A 11 2.74 7.91 -22.78
CA LEU A 11 2.63 6.47 -22.98
C LEU A 11 2.95 6.05 -24.44
N LYS A 12 2.54 6.85 -25.43
CA LYS A 12 2.87 6.60 -26.86
C LYS A 12 4.37 6.64 -27.11
N GLU A 13 5.08 7.57 -26.48
CA GLU A 13 6.52 7.69 -26.70
C GLU A 13 7.33 6.64 -25.93
N THR A 14 6.88 6.25 -24.75
CA THR A 14 7.61 5.31 -23.90
C THR A 14 7.36 3.85 -24.27
N ASN A 15 6.24 3.54 -24.93
CA ASN A 15 5.83 2.19 -25.34
C ASN A 15 5.95 1.14 -24.22
N ARG A 16 5.87 1.56 -22.95
CA ARG A 16 5.93 0.68 -21.78
C ARG A 16 4.80 1.01 -20.80
N PRO A 17 4.32 0.02 -20.01
CA PRO A 17 3.38 0.29 -18.94
C PRO A 17 4.04 1.10 -17.82
N LEU A 18 3.39 2.19 -17.41
CA LEU A 18 3.91 3.14 -16.43
C LEU A 18 2.94 3.34 -15.26
N THR A 19 3.49 3.63 -14.08
CA THR A 19 2.72 4.17 -12.96
C THR A 19 2.38 5.64 -13.17
N PRO A 20 1.35 6.20 -12.51
CA PRO A 20 1.02 7.63 -12.60
C PRO A 20 2.18 8.57 -12.22
N ILE A 21 3.04 8.12 -11.30
CA ILE A 21 4.23 8.86 -10.87
C ILE A 21 5.25 8.89 -12.00
N GLU A 22 5.58 7.71 -12.58
CA GLU A 22 6.51 7.63 -13.70
C GLU A 22 6.00 8.39 -14.95
N ILE A 23 4.69 8.40 -15.20
CA ILE A 23 4.08 9.19 -16.30
C ILE A 23 4.38 10.67 -16.09
N TRP A 24 4.22 11.16 -14.86
CA TRP A 24 4.51 12.55 -14.53
C TRP A 24 6.00 12.89 -14.67
N GLU A 25 6.87 12.06 -14.10
CA GLU A 25 8.33 12.25 -14.15
C GLU A 25 8.84 12.25 -15.59
N THR A 26 8.42 11.28 -16.39
CA THR A 26 8.82 11.20 -17.81
C THR A 26 8.33 12.42 -18.59
N GLY A 27 7.09 12.89 -18.33
CA GLY A 27 6.59 14.09 -18.98
C GLY A 27 7.31 15.37 -18.52
N LYS A 28 7.80 15.40 -17.28
CA LYS A 28 8.62 16.50 -16.76
C LYS A 28 10.00 16.52 -17.40
N GLU A 29 10.66 15.37 -17.54
CA GLU A 29 11.94 15.23 -18.24
C GLU A 29 11.86 15.73 -19.69
N LYS A 30 10.72 15.50 -20.34
CA LYS A 30 10.46 15.92 -21.73
C LYS A 30 9.94 17.36 -21.87
N GLY A 31 9.72 18.06 -20.77
CA GLY A 31 9.24 19.45 -20.78
C GLY A 31 7.75 19.63 -21.11
N TYR A 32 6.95 18.55 -21.06
CA TYR A 32 5.50 18.62 -21.29
C TYR A 32 4.70 19.22 -20.12
N ASP A 33 5.34 19.35 -18.95
CA ASP A 33 4.80 20.02 -17.76
C ASP A 33 4.31 21.46 -18.06
N ILE A 34 5.06 22.19 -18.88
CA ILE A 34 4.76 23.59 -19.27
C ILE A 34 3.42 23.70 -20.01
N GLN A 35 3.03 22.66 -20.76
CA GLN A 35 1.81 22.65 -21.57
C GLN A 35 0.55 22.25 -20.78
N VAL A 36 0.73 21.63 -19.61
CA VAL A 36 -0.35 21.19 -18.71
C VAL A 36 -0.64 22.24 -17.64
N SER A 37 0.30 23.16 -17.38
CA SER A 37 0.16 24.28 -16.43
C SER A 37 -0.44 23.84 -15.08
N SER A 38 0.07 22.75 -14.51
CA SER A 38 -0.45 22.22 -13.25
C SER A 38 0.00 23.11 -12.08
N LYS A 39 -0.95 23.66 -11.31
CA LYS A 39 -0.68 24.45 -10.09
C LYS A 39 -0.77 23.63 -8.80
N GLY A 40 -1.02 22.33 -8.91
CA GLY A 40 -1.25 21.43 -7.77
C GLY A 40 0.04 20.85 -7.19
N LYS A 41 0.03 20.50 -5.90
CA LYS A 41 1.16 19.83 -5.24
C LYS A 41 1.37 18.38 -5.71
N THR A 42 0.32 17.72 -6.20
CA THR A 42 0.31 16.29 -6.57
C THR A 42 -0.30 16.02 -7.96
N PRO A 43 0.37 16.46 -9.04
CA PRO A 43 -0.12 16.27 -10.41
C PRO A 43 -0.28 14.79 -10.81
N TRP A 44 0.58 13.89 -10.33
CA TRP A 44 0.46 12.44 -10.58
C TRP A 44 -0.83 11.83 -10.02
N GLN A 45 -1.33 12.32 -8.88
CA GLN A 45 -2.62 11.88 -8.34
C GLN A 45 -3.78 12.37 -9.20
N THR A 46 -3.67 13.58 -9.74
CA THR A 46 -4.67 14.14 -10.66
C THR A 46 -4.72 13.35 -11.96
N ILE A 47 -3.55 12.98 -12.51
CA ILE A 47 -3.44 12.08 -13.67
C ILE A 47 -4.12 10.75 -13.39
N ALA A 48 -3.78 10.10 -12.27
CA ALA A 48 -4.40 8.83 -11.89
C ALA A 48 -5.92 8.95 -11.79
N ALA A 49 -6.42 9.96 -11.09
CA ALA A 49 -7.86 10.20 -10.94
C ALA A 49 -8.56 10.41 -12.29
N ARG A 50 -7.94 11.14 -13.22
CA ARG A 50 -8.53 11.38 -14.55
C ARG A 50 -8.56 10.12 -15.40
N ILE A 51 -7.49 9.32 -15.37
CA ILE A 51 -7.46 8.02 -16.06
C ILE A 51 -8.52 7.08 -15.46
N TYR A 52 -8.69 7.04 -14.15
CA TYR A 52 -9.72 6.20 -13.51
C TYR A 52 -11.15 6.63 -13.85
N VAL A 53 -11.42 7.93 -13.88
CA VAL A 53 -12.72 8.47 -14.30
C VAL A 53 -12.98 8.13 -15.76
N ASP A 54 -12.00 8.31 -16.64
CA ASP A 54 -12.11 7.96 -18.06
C ASP A 54 -12.38 6.46 -18.26
N LEU A 55 -11.66 5.58 -17.55
CA LEU A 55 -11.90 4.13 -17.58
C LEU A 55 -13.30 3.72 -17.09
N ARG A 56 -13.91 4.51 -16.20
CA ARG A 56 -15.25 4.22 -15.64
C ARG A 56 -16.36 4.75 -16.53
N ASP A 57 -16.21 5.98 -17.02
CA ASP A 57 -17.26 6.71 -17.72
C ASP A 57 -17.23 6.40 -19.23
N ASN A 58 -16.07 6.06 -19.80
CA ASN A 58 -15.89 5.76 -21.22
C ASN A 58 -15.58 4.27 -21.47
N PRO A 59 -16.50 3.49 -22.08
CA PRO A 59 -16.25 2.08 -22.41
C PRO A 59 -15.21 1.87 -23.52
N ASN A 60 -14.97 2.90 -24.35
CA ASN A 60 -13.95 2.93 -25.40
C ASN A 60 -12.70 3.73 -24.99
N SER A 61 -12.39 3.78 -23.70
CA SER A 61 -11.18 4.44 -23.22
C SER A 61 -9.92 3.90 -23.92
N PRO A 62 -8.97 4.77 -24.32
CA PRO A 62 -7.70 4.34 -24.92
C PRO A 62 -6.76 3.71 -23.89
N PHE A 63 -7.07 3.81 -22.59
CA PHE A 63 -6.25 3.29 -21.52
C PHE A 63 -6.62 1.86 -21.15
N ILE A 64 -5.63 1.10 -20.69
CA ILE A 64 -5.83 -0.19 -20.04
C ILE A 64 -5.15 -0.19 -18.68
N LYS A 65 -5.86 -0.72 -17.67
CA LYS A 65 -5.34 -0.89 -16.32
C LYS A 65 -4.71 -2.27 -16.20
N LEU A 66 -3.43 -2.30 -15.85
CA LEU A 66 -2.73 -3.54 -15.52
C LEU A 66 -2.76 -3.78 -14.02
N LYS A 67 -3.18 -4.96 -13.57
CA LYS A 67 -3.28 -5.31 -12.14
C LYS A 67 -1.92 -5.66 -11.53
N LEU A 68 -0.87 -4.98 -11.95
CA LEU A 68 0.45 -5.04 -11.34
C LEU A 68 0.46 -4.30 -10.00
N ARG A 69 1.44 -4.61 -9.15
CA ARG A 69 1.72 -3.89 -7.89
C ARG A 69 3.10 -3.24 -7.97
N PRO A 70 3.20 -1.89 -8.01
CA PRO A 70 2.12 -0.90 -8.09
C PRO A 70 1.35 -0.94 -9.43
N THR A 71 0.10 -0.46 -9.43
CA THR A 71 -0.77 -0.47 -10.62
C THR A 71 -0.19 0.39 -11.74
N LYS A 72 -0.11 -0.20 -12.93
CA LYS A 72 0.41 0.46 -14.13
C LYS A 72 -0.69 0.65 -15.16
N PHE A 73 -0.51 1.68 -15.97
CA PHE A 73 -1.39 2.04 -17.07
C PHE A 73 -0.65 1.89 -18.39
N PHE A 74 -1.40 1.49 -19.42
CA PHE A 74 -0.88 1.37 -20.77
C PHE A 74 -1.95 1.79 -21.79
N LEU A 75 -1.59 1.86 -23.08
CA LEU A 75 -2.53 2.17 -24.16
C LEU A 75 -2.99 0.90 -24.87
N LYS A 76 -4.29 0.82 -25.15
CA LYS A 76 -4.91 -0.31 -25.84
C LYS A 76 -4.38 -0.48 -27.27
N GLU A 77 -4.07 0.62 -27.94
CA GLU A 77 -3.53 0.62 -29.31
C GLU A 77 -2.15 -0.07 -29.41
N LEU A 78 -1.38 -0.04 -28.33
CA LEU A 78 0.00 -0.55 -28.29
C LEU A 78 0.09 -1.95 -27.68
N MET A 79 -1.04 -2.52 -27.25
CA MET A 79 -1.09 -3.86 -26.68
C MET A 79 -0.78 -4.91 -27.75
N SER A 80 0.36 -5.56 -27.59
CA SER A 80 0.74 -6.76 -28.35
C SER A 80 0.42 -8.01 -27.52
N LYS A 81 0.01 -9.10 -28.20
CA LYS A 81 -0.37 -10.37 -27.56
C LYS A 81 0.75 -10.98 -26.69
N ASP A 82 2.00 -10.68 -27.01
CA ASP A 82 3.18 -11.08 -26.22
C ASP A 82 3.30 -10.32 -24.90
N LEU A 83 2.87 -9.06 -24.87
CA LEU A 83 2.93 -8.20 -23.69
C LEU A 83 1.86 -8.61 -22.67
N GLU A 84 0.67 -9.04 -23.14
CA GLU A 84 -0.38 -9.62 -22.29
C GLU A 84 0.10 -10.88 -21.55
N LYS A 85 0.79 -11.80 -22.25
CA LYS A 85 1.32 -13.02 -21.63
C LYS A 85 2.35 -12.72 -20.54
N ARG A 86 3.21 -11.72 -20.76
CA ARG A 86 4.23 -11.32 -19.78
C ARG A 86 3.62 -10.71 -18.51
N ILE A 87 2.54 -9.93 -18.67
CA ILE A 87 1.81 -9.36 -17.54
C ILE A 87 1.14 -10.46 -16.70
N LEU A 88 0.53 -11.46 -17.34
CA LEU A 88 -0.09 -12.59 -16.65
C LEU A 88 0.92 -13.39 -15.82
N SER A 89 2.12 -13.63 -16.34
CA SER A 89 3.18 -14.31 -15.57
C SER A 89 3.70 -13.49 -14.39
N ASP A 90 3.72 -12.16 -14.50
CA ASP A 90 4.15 -11.28 -13.40
C ASP A 90 3.09 -11.19 -12.29
N GLU A 91 1.80 -11.27 -12.63
CA GLU A 91 0.70 -11.36 -11.67
C GLU A 91 0.83 -12.61 -10.78
N GLU A 92 1.12 -13.77 -11.38
CA GLU A 92 1.31 -15.04 -10.65
C GLU A 92 2.51 -14.97 -9.68
N ASN A 93 3.64 -14.42 -10.12
CA ASN A 93 4.85 -14.30 -9.28
C ASN A 93 4.72 -13.27 -8.14
N SER A 94 3.92 -12.22 -8.32
CA SER A 94 3.68 -11.20 -7.29
C SER A 94 2.80 -11.68 -6.12
N THR A 95 2.08 -12.79 -6.30
CA THR A 95 1.34 -13.43 -5.19
C THR A 95 2.26 -14.19 -4.23
N LEU A 96 3.50 -14.49 -4.64
CA LEU A 96 4.43 -15.36 -3.90
C LEU A 96 5.49 -14.60 -3.09
N THR A 97 5.63 -13.28 -3.23
CA THR A 97 6.87 -12.60 -2.81
C THR A 97 6.84 -11.68 -1.59
N ASP A 98 5.71 -11.29 -1.00
CA ASP A 98 5.76 -10.34 0.16
C ASP A 98 4.80 -10.66 1.32
N LYS A 99 4.74 -11.93 1.70
CA LYS A 99 4.58 -12.28 3.11
C LYS A 99 5.58 -13.38 3.41
N LYS A 100 6.76 -13.02 3.91
CA LYS A 100 7.45 -13.95 4.81
C LYS A 100 6.49 -14.14 5.98
N GLU A 101 5.64 -15.15 5.90
CA GLU A 101 4.86 -15.60 7.04
C GLU A 101 5.88 -15.86 8.13
N LEU A 102 5.91 -14.98 9.13
CA LEU A 102 6.79 -15.14 10.27
C LEU A 102 6.41 -16.47 10.88
N LYS A 103 7.32 -17.45 10.82
CA LYS A 103 7.11 -18.81 11.33
C LYS A 103 6.92 -18.86 12.86
N PHE A 104 6.87 -17.69 13.51
CA PHE A 104 6.81 -17.56 14.96
C PHE A 104 5.38 -17.29 15.40
N SER A 105 4.96 -18.00 16.43
CA SER A 105 3.71 -17.70 17.12
C SER A 105 3.85 -16.45 17.99
N GLU A 106 2.77 -15.70 18.20
CA GLU A 106 2.74 -14.54 19.10
C GLU A 106 3.30 -14.88 20.50
N LYS A 107 3.05 -16.10 20.97
CA LYS A 107 3.57 -16.62 22.25
C LYS A 107 5.09 -16.70 22.29
N GLU A 108 5.72 -17.14 21.21
CA GLU A 108 7.17 -17.23 21.12
C GLU A 108 7.81 -15.84 21.13
N LEU A 109 7.23 -14.89 20.39
CA LEU A 109 7.70 -13.52 20.37
C LEU A 109 7.52 -12.80 21.72
N HIS A 110 6.41 -13.06 22.41
CA HIS A 110 6.09 -12.43 23.69
C HIS A 110 7.15 -12.70 24.76
N LYS A 111 7.78 -13.89 24.77
CA LYS A 111 8.82 -14.23 25.76
C LYS A 111 10.02 -13.27 25.66
N TYR A 112 10.49 -13.02 24.45
CA TYR A 112 11.64 -12.14 24.20
C TYR A 112 11.28 -10.68 24.47
N LEU A 113 10.09 -10.25 24.05
CA LEU A 113 9.60 -8.90 24.31
C LEU A 113 9.46 -8.63 25.82
N SER A 114 8.88 -9.57 26.57
CA SER A 114 8.69 -9.44 28.02
C SER A 114 10.02 -9.36 28.77
N TYR A 115 11.00 -10.17 28.35
CA TYR A 115 12.34 -10.10 28.91
C TYR A 115 12.97 -8.73 28.67
N TYR A 116 12.89 -8.21 27.45
CA TYR A 116 13.42 -6.87 27.13
C TYR A 116 12.75 -5.77 27.97
N LEU A 117 11.42 -5.76 28.02
CA LEU A 117 10.64 -4.77 28.77
C LEU A 117 10.96 -4.79 30.27
N TYR A 118 11.13 -5.98 30.85
CA TYR A 118 11.47 -6.11 32.25
C TYR A 118 12.88 -5.59 32.55
N ASN A 119 13.89 -5.98 31.76
CA ASN A 119 15.28 -5.66 32.05
C ASN A 119 15.63 -4.19 31.77
N TYR A 120 15.05 -3.59 30.73
CA TYR A 120 15.40 -2.22 30.31
C TYR A 120 14.40 -1.16 30.79
N HIS A 121 13.14 -1.54 31.02
CA HIS A 121 12.08 -0.59 31.33
C HIS A 121 11.35 -0.88 32.66
N PHE A 122 11.66 -1.99 33.35
CA PHE A 122 10.97 -2.45 34.55
C PHE A 122 9.44 -2.59 34.35
N ILE A 123 9.03 -2.95 33.13
CA ILE A 123 7.62 -3.11 32.79
C ILE A 123 7.25 -4.59 32.76
N TYR A 124 6.11 -4.91 33.38
CA TYR A 124 5.53 -6.25 33.36
C TYR A 124 4.50 -6.37 32.24
N SER A 125 4.76 -7.25 31.28
CA SER A 125 3.83 -7.59 30.19
C SER A 125 3.15 -8.93 30.42
N LYS A 126 1.86 -9.01 30.10
CA LYS A 126 1.05 -10.22 30.21
C LYS A 126 0.38 -10.54 28.86
N THR A 127 0.48 -11.79 28.42
CA THR A 127 -0.21 -12.25 27.20
C THR A 127 -1.70 -12.46 27.50
N ILE A 128 -2.56 -11.93 26.64
CA ILE A 128 -4.01 -12.15 26.73
C ILE A 128 -4.38 -13.30 25.79
N PHE A 129 -4.87 -14.42 26.34
CA PHE A 129 -5.31 -15.56 25.55
C PHE A 129 -6.76 -15.38 25.10
N HIS A 130 -6.95 -14.81 23.92
CA HIS A 130 -8.29 -14.62 23.34
C HIS A 130 -9.08 -15.94 23.20
N GLN A 131 -8.37 -17.06 22.98
CA GLN A 131 -8.97 -18.38 22.73
C GLN A 131 -9.69 -19.01 23.93
N ASN A 132 -9.39 -18.57 25.17
CA ASN A 132 -9.93 -19.17 26.40
C ASN A 132 -11.07 -18.34 27.01
N SER A 133 -11.54 -17.27 26.35
CA SER A 133 -12.56 -16.39 26.90
C SER A 133 -13.98 -16.92 26.64
N ASN A 134 -14.62 -17.45 27.69
CA ASN A 134 -16.07 -17.66 27.68
C ASN A 134 -16.77 -16.29 27.56
N LYS A 135 -17.60 -16.12 26.51
CA LYS A 135 -18.25 -14.86 26.08
C LYS A 135 -19.26 -14.25 27.09
N LYS A 136 -18.89 -14.02 28.35
CA LYS A 136 -19.77 -13.40 29.35
C LYS A 136 -19.18 -12.23 30.13
N ILE A 137 -18.00 -11.74 29.76
CA ILE A 137 -17.48 -10.48 30.31
C ILE A 137 -17.32 -9.51 29.15
N SER A 138 -18.39 -8.75 28.90
CA SER A 138 -18.35 -7.50 28.17
C SER A 138 -17.64 -6.47 29.04
N LEU A 139 -16.32 -6.33 28.89
CA LEU A 139 -15.63 -5.14 29.37
C LEU A 139 -16.08 -3.97 28.49
N ASN A 140 -16.74 -3.00 29.11
CA ASN A 140 -17.02 -1.70 28.51
C ASN A 140 -15.72 -1.12 27.92
N GLY A 141 -15.72 -0.86 26.62
CA GLY A 141 -14.96 0.23 26.03
C GLY A 141 -13.48 0.02 25.68
N TYR A 142 -12.97 -1.20 25.57
CA TYR A 142 -11.58 -1.41 25.11
C TYR A 142 -11.53 -2.08 23.73
N ILE A 143 -10.95 -1.36 22.77
CA ILE A 143 -10.71 -1.80 21.39
C ILE A 143 -9.74 -2.99 21.45
N PRO A 144 -10.06 -4.15 20.84
CA PRO A 144 -9.26 -5.36 20.96
C PRO A 144 -8.12 -5.32 19.95
N THR A 145 -7.16 -4.42 20.17
CA THR A 145 -5.82 -4.49 19.58
C THR A 145 -4.92 -3.62 20.45
N LEU A 146 -3.76 -4.18 20.80
CA LEU A 146 -2.63 -3.60 21.55
C LEU A 146 -2.54 -4.08 23.00
N LEU A 147 -1.33 -4.55 23.33
CA LEU A 147 -0.80 -4.84 24.66
C LEU A 147 -1.44 -3.91 25.70
N GLU A 148 -2.23 -4.48 26.59
CA GLU A 148 -2.71 -3.77 27.77
C GLU A 148 -1.53 -3.66 28.75
N TYR A 149 -0.85 -2.52 28.72
CA TYR A 149 0.23 -2.18 29.65
C TYR A 149 -0.38 -1.82 31.01
N ILE A 150 -0.41 -2.77 31.94
CA ILE A 150 -0.71 -2.45 33.33
C ILE A 150 0.54 -1.78 33.92
N PHE A 151 0.53 -0.45 34.00
CA PHE A 151 1.47 0.32 34.83
C PHE A 151 1.15 0.03 36.31
N LEU A 152 1.72 -1.03 36.86
CA LEU A 152 1.85 -1.15 38.31
C LEU A 152 2.94 -0.18 38.76
N SER A 153 2.56 1.07 39.00
CA SER A 153 3.42 2.02 39.71
C SER A 153 3.66 1.48 41.12
N PRO A 154 4.90 1.40 41.62
CA PRO A 154 5.16 1.00 42.99
C PRO A 154 4.80 2.18 43.91
N ILE A 155 3.51 2.27 44.27
CA ILE A 155 3.09 3.05 45.43
C ILE A 155 3.59 2.30 46.67
N GLY A 156 4.52 2.92 47.40
CA GLY A 156 4.88 2.50 48.74
C GLY A 156 6.35 2.20 48.97
N LYS A 157 7.25 3.14 48.62
CA LYS A 157 8.54 3.24 49.30
C LYS A 157 8.42 4.31 50.38
N THR A 158 7.85 3.95 51.53
CA THR A 158 8.06 4.70 52.77
C THR A 158 9.34 4.20 53.43
N ARG A 159 10.12 5.15 53.92
CA ARG A 159 11.42 5.02 54.59
C ARG A 159 11.50 3.87 55.59
#